data_AF-A4HZH3-F1
#
_entry.id   AF-A4HZH3-F1
#
_cell.length_a   1.000
_cell.length_b   1.000
_cell.length_c   1.000
_cell.angle_alpha   90.00
_cell.angle_beta   90.00
_cell.angle_gamma   90.00
#
_symmetry.space_group_name_H-M   'P 1'
#
loop_
_entity.id
_entity.type
_entity.pdbx_description
1 polymer ?
#
loop_
_entity_poly.entity_id
_entity_poly.type
_entity_poly.pdbx_seq_one_letter_code
_entity_poly.pdbx_strand_id
1 'polypeptide(L)'
;MEEQLFQSDVVDLELTTLEALVREQRLQNARMEARLRVLEKRMSSLPLHMGLKAPKKLTCSDGDDGGATRNTALSLDEVEAPGPNTSADDPATPMCDYCFLFSHKCFPCPRCGREWYCSAACQRLRHRCHASRCGQHYLPQTRLQPRVAH
;
A
#
# COMPACT_ATOMS: atom_id res chain seq x y z
N MET A 1 -34.01 -38.01 -42.79
CA MET A 1 -34.61 -36.68 -42.56
C MET A 1 -34.52 -36.31 -41.07
N GLU A 2 -34.78 -37.26 -40.16
CA GLU A 2 -34.69 -37.03 -38.71
C GLU A 2 -33.31 -36.56 -38.21
N GLU A 3 -32.20 -37.15 -38.70
CA GLU A 3 -30.84 -36.76 -38.26
C GLU A 3 -30.51 -35.28 -38.53
N GLN A 4 -31.01 -34.71 -39.62
CA GLN A 4 -30.79 -33.29 -39.94
C GLN A 4 -31.58 -32.36 -39.01
N LEU A 5 -32.78 -32.76 -38.59
CA LEU A 5 -33.57 -32.03 -37.61
C LEU A 5 -32.87 -32.03 -36.25
N PHE A 6 -32.38 -33.19 -35.80
CA PHE A 6 -31.63 -33.29 -34.55
C PHE A 6 -30.35 -32.44 -34.55
N GLN A 7 -29.62 -32.40 -35.66
CA GLN A 7 -28.43 -31.55 -35.77
C GLN A 7 -28.79 -30.05 -35.71
N SER A 8 -29.89 -29.63 -36.34
CA SER A 8 -30.37 -28.25 -36.26
C SER A 8 -30.71 -27.86 -34.81
N ASP A 9 -31.46 -28.72 -34.11
CA ASP A 9 -31.86 -28.47 -32.71
C ASP A 9 -30.65 -28.35 -31.78
N VAL A 10 -29.60 -29.16 -31.98
CA VAL A 10 -28.35 -29.08 -31.21
C VAL A 10 -27.63 -27.76 -31.47
N VAL A 11 -27.50 -27.35 -32.74
CA VAL A 11 -26.85 -26.08 -33.11
C VAL A 11 -27.63 -24.89 -32.55
N ASP A 12 -28.96 -24.92 -32.62
CA ASP A 12 -29.81 -23.85 -32.06
C ASP A 12 -29.70 -23.78 -30.54
N LEU A 13 -29.61 -24.94 -29.85
CA LEU A 13 -29.40 -24.98 -28.40
C LEU A 13 -28.01 -24.46 -27.99
N GLU A 14 -26.96 -24.81 -28.74
CA GLU A 14 -25.62 -24.31 -28.50
C GLU A 14 -25.52 -22.80 -28.74
N LEU A 15 -26.14 -22.31 -29.83
CA LEU A 15 -26.19 -20.90 -30.17
C LEU A 15 -26.94 -20.09 -29.10
N THR A 16 -28.12 -20.55 -28.67
CA THR A 16 -28.90 -19.89 -27.61
C THR A 16 -28.16 -19.89 -26.27
N THR A 17 -27.44 -20.97 -25.95
CA THR A 17 -26.60 -21.04 -24.75
C THR A 17 -25.44 -20.05 -24.81
N LEU A 18 -24.75 -19.96 -25.95
CA LEU A 18 -23.66 -19.02 -26.16
C LEU A 18 -24.16 -17.56 -26.08
N GLU A 19 -25.31 -17.26 -26.67
CA GLU A 19 -25.93 -15.94 -26.55
C GLU A 19 -26.26 -15.56 -25.10
N ALA A 20 -26.79 -16.50 -24.32
CA ALA A 20 -27.09 -16.29 -22.91
C ALA A 20 -25.80 -16.00 -22.10
N LEU A 21 -24.73 -16.76 -22.34
CA LEU A 21 -23.43 -16.52 -21.70
C LEU A 21 -22.83 -15.16 -22.07
N VAL A 22 -22.93 -14.75 -23.34
CA VAL A 22 -22.47 -13.43 -23.78
C VAL A 22 -23.26 -12.31 -23.10
N ARG A 23 -24.58 -12.45 -22.95
CA ARG A 23 -25.41 -11.47 -22.23
C ARG A 23 -25.02 -11.36 -20.76
N GLU A 24 -24.82 -12.48 -20.08
CA GLU A 24 -24.39 -12.51 -18.67
C GLU A 24 -23.00 -11.88 -18.51
N GLN A 25 -22.05 -12.21 -19.38
CA GLN A 25 -20.70 -11.63 -19.33
C GLN A 25 -20.73 -10.11 -19.52
N ARG A 26 -21.54 -9.60 -20.45
CA ARG A 26 -21.73 -8.15 -20.64
C ARG A 26 -22.28 -7.48 -19.39
N LEU A 27 -23.24 -8.11 -18.72
CA LEU A 27 -23.80 -7.60 -17.47
C LEU A 27 -22.77 -7.56 -16.34
N GLN A 28 -21.93 -8.60 -16.22
CA GLN A 28 -20.85 -8.64 -15.24
C GLN A 28 -19.79 -7.57 -15.49
N ASN A 29 -19.39 -7.37 -16.75
CA ASN A 29 -18.44 -6.31 -17.12
C ASN A 29 -19.01 -4.93 -16.77
N ALA A 30 -20.27 -4.65 -17.10
CA ALA A 30 -20.93 -3.39 -16.75
C ALA A 30 -20.96 -3.14 -15.22
N ARG A 31 -21.23 -4.18 -14.41
CA ARG A 31 -21.17 -4.09 -12.94
C ARG A 31 -19.76 -3.79 -12.44
N MET A 32 -18.73 -4.39 -13.04
CA MET A 32 -17.33 -4.19 -12.66
C MET A 32 -16.88 -2.76 -12.99
N GLU A 33 -17.19 -2.28 -14.18
CA GLU A 33 -16.89 -0.90 -14.61
C GLU A 33 -17.56 0.13 -13.68
N ALA A 34 -18.82 -0.08 -13.29
CA ALA A 34 -19.51 0.79 -12.35
C ALA A 34 -18.79 0.85 -10.99
N ARG A 35 -18.31 -0.30 -10.48
CA ARG A 35 -17.53 -0.36 -9.23
C ARG A 35 -16.19 0.36 -9.34
N LEU A 36 -15.49 0.20 -10.46
CA LEU A 36 -14.23 0.90 -10.73
C LEU A 36 -14.43 2.42 -10.75
N ARG A 37 -15.44 2.92 -11.47
CA ARG A 37 -15.77 4.36 -11.48
C ARG A 37 -16.06 4.92 -10.09
N VAL A 38 -16.72 4.16 -9.22
CA VAL A 38 -16.95 4.56 -7.81
C VAL A 38 -15.64 4.63 -7.04
N LEU A 39 -14.74 3.66 -7.21
CA LEU A 39 -13.44 3.64 -6.56
C LEU A 39 -12.53 4.77 -7.06
N GLU A 40 -12.50 5.02 -8.37
CA GLU A 40 -11.77 6.15 -8.96
C GLU A 40 -12.28 7.49 -8.43
N LYS A 41 -13.60 7.70 -8.38
CA LYS A 41 -14.19 8.92 -7.80
C LYS A 41 -13.80 9.08 -6.33
N ARG A 42 -13.81 7.99 -5.56
CA ARG A 42 -13.35 8.02 -4.16
C ARG A 42 -11.88 8.40 -4.10
N MET A 43 -11.01 7.72 -4.85
CA MET A 43 -9.57 8.01 -4.89
C MET A 43 -9.28 9.47 -5.26
N SER A 44 -9.98 10.04 -6.24
CA SER A 44 -9.83 11.45 -6.62
C SER A 44 -10.39 12.42 -5.58
N SER A 45 -11.36 12.00 -4.76
CA SER A 45 -11.93 12.81 -3.67
C SER A 45 -11.17 12.69 -2.35
N LEU A 46 -10.29 11.69 -2.19
CA LEU A 46 -9.43 11.60 -1.03
C LEU A 46 -8.44 12.77 -1.09
N PRO A 47 -8.36 13.62 -0.06
CA PRO A 47 -7.28 14.57 0.06
C PRO A 47 -5.97 13.77 -0.02
N LEU A 48 -5.09 14.13 -0.96
CA LEU A 48 -3.71 13.67 -1.00
C LEU A 48 -3.00 14.23 0.24
N HIS A 49 -3.31 13.69 1.42
CA HIS A 49 -2.60 14.01 2.64
C HIS A 49 -1.32 13.19 2.65
N MET A 50 -0.40 13.57 1.75
CA MET A 50 1.03 13.34 1.91
C MET A 50 1.43 13.98 3.23
N GLY A 51 1.56 13.18 4.29
CA GLY A 51 1.94 13.67 5.62
C GLY A 51 1.12 13.05 6.72
N LEU A 52 1.35 11.77 6.99
CA LEU A 52 1.00 11.16 8.26
C LEU A 52 1.84 11.84 9.36
N LYS A 53 1.32 12.92 9.94
CA LYS A 53 1.68 13.29 11.31
C LYS A 53 1.15 12.18 12.21
N ALA A 54 2.03 11.24 12.54
CA ALA A 54 1.73 10.16 13.48
C ALA A 54 1.24 10.76 14.82
N PRO A 55 0.25 10.14 15.49
CA PRO A 55 -0.24 10.64 16.77
C PRO A 55 0.88 10.61 17.79
N LYS A 56 1.09 11.73 18.49
CA LYS A 56 1.99 11.82 19.65
C LYS A 56 1.63 10.70 20.62
N LYS A 57 2.65 9.93 20.98
CA LYS A 57 2.62 8.85 21.97
C LYS A 57 1.81 9.26 23.19
N LEU A 58 0.75 8.50 23.46
CA LEU A 58 0.24 8.28 24.81
C LEU A 58 1.33 7.51 25.58
N THR A 59 2.08 8.22 26.40
CA THR A 59 2.90 7.63 27.46
C THR A 59 2.06 7.59 28.73
N CYS A 60 1.77 6.38 29.21
CA CYS A 60 1.21 6.16 30.54
C CYS A 60 2.32 6.26 31.59
N SER A 61 2.04 6.95 32.70
CA SER A 61 2.52 6.70 34.07
C SER A 61 4.03 6.86 34.37
N ASP A 62 4.51 7.42 35.48
CA ASP A 62 3.96 7.97 36.74
C ASP A 62 5.05 8.92 37.33
N GLY A 63 4.66 9.93 38.13
CA GLY A 63 5.57 10.82 38.88
C GLY A 63 5.24 12.31 38.62
N ASP A 64 4.32 12.90 39.37
CA ASP A 64 4.51 13.53 40.70
C ASP A 64 4.98 15.00 40.61
N ASP A 65 4.26 15.80 41.39
CA ASP A 65 4.44 17.18 41.82
C ASP A 65 4.16 18.38 40.88
N GLY A 66 3.33 19.30 41.41
CA GLY A 66 3.57 20.73 41.24
C GLY A 66 2.79 21.54 40.19
N GLY A 67 1.53 21.88 40.49
CA GLY A 67 1.12 23.30 40.53
C GLY A 67 0.79 24.09 39.23
N ALA A 68 -0.45 24.59 39.24
CA ALA A 68 -0.89 25.90 38.73
C ALA A 68 -1.12 26.14 37.22
N THR A 69 -2.40 26.05 36.85
CA THR A 69 -3.20 27.08 36.13
C THR A 69 -2.46 28.29 35.54
N ARG A 70 -2.45 28.44 34.21
CA ARG A 70 -3.16 29.53 33.50
C ARG A 70 -2.94 29.51 31.98
N ASN A 71 -4.06 29.52 31.30
CA ASN A 71 -4.31 29.84 29.89
C ASN A 71 -3.42 31.00 29.42
N THR A 72 -2.54 30.76 28.44
CA THR A 72 -1.94 31.84 27.66
C THR A 72 -1.80 31.40 26.21
N ALA A 73 -2.49 32.14 25.34
CA ALA A 73 -2.47 32.02 23.89
C ALA A 73 -1.03 32.15 23.37
N LEU A 74 -0.62 31.24 22.49
CA LEU A 74 0.64 31.38 21.76
C LEU A 74 0.36 31.88 20.35
N SER A 75 0.66 33.16 20.19
CA SER A 75 0.93 33.86 18.94
C SER A 75 1.85 33.01 18.05
N LEU A 76 1.43 32.78 16.82
CA LEU A 76 2.18 32.03 15.82
C LEU A 76 2.97 33.04 14.98
N ASP A 77 4.09 33.52 15.54
CA ASP A 77 5.03 34.36 14.82
C ASP A 77 5.98 33.46 14.01
N GLU A 78 5.93 33.71 12.71
CA GLU A 78 6.98 33.60 11.69
C GLU A 78 8.21 32.76 12.05
N VAL A 79 8.28 31.53 11.52
CA VAL A 79 9.58 30.87 11.29
C VAL A 79 9.59 30.31 9.87
N GLU A 80 10.36 31.00 9.04
CA GLU A 80 10.74 30.69 7.67
C GLU A 80 11.00 29.20 7.41
N ALA A 81 10.51 28.74 6.27
CA ALA A 81 10.84 27.43 5.72
C ALA A 81 12.34 27.38 5.38
N PRO A 82 13.10 26.37 5.86
CA PRO A 82 14.45 26.15 5.38
C PRO A 82 14.38 25.69 3.92
N GLY A 83 15.01 26.46 3.03
CA GLY A 83 15.20 26.12 1.62
C GLY A 83 15.98 24.81 1.42
N PRO A 84 15.99 24.28 0.19
CA PRO A 84 16.48 22.95 -0.11
C PRO A 84 18.01 22.95 -0.08
N ASN A 85 18.59 22.61 1.07
CA ASN A 85 20.02 22.42 1.20
C ASN A 85 20.37 20.98 0.82
N THR A 86 20.78 20.84 -0.44
CA THR A 86 21.59 19.77 -0.99
C THR A 86 22.78 19.44 -0.09
N SER A 87 22.74 18.29 0.60
CA SER A 87 23.94 17.59 1.05
C SER A 87 23.76 16.10 0.73
N ALA A 88 24.66 15.57 -0.09
CA ALA A 88 24.52 14.30 -0.78
C ALA A 88 24.99 13.08 0.05
N ASP A 89 24.90 13.14 1.38
CA ASP A 89 25.42 12.11 2.29
C ASP A 89 24.46 11.71 3.43
N ASP A 90 23.19 12.14 3.41
CA ASP A 90 22.22 11.68 4.41
C ASP A 90 21.69 10.30 4.01
N PRO A 91 21.82 9.24 4.84
CA PRO A 91 21.32 7.91 4.50
C PRO A 91 19.81 8.01 4.29
N ALA A 92 19.43 7.93 3.02
CA ALA A 92 18.06 7.79 2.55
C ALA A 92 17.23 6.98 3.54
N THR A 93 16.18 7.61 4.08
CA THR A 93 15.31 6.94 5.06
C THR A 93 14.73 5.67 4.42
N PRO A 94 14.96 4.47 4.97
CA PRO A 94 14.48 3.25 4.35
C PRO A 94 12.95 3.16 4.39
N MET A 95 12.37 2.65 3.32
CA MET A 95 10.95 2.28 3.27
C MET A 95 10.74 0.92 3.93
N CYS A 96 9.73 0.81 4.81
CA CYS A 96 9.33 -0.49 5.34
C CYS A 96 8.71 -1.35 4.24
N ASP A 97 9.24 -2.55 4.08
CA ASP A 97 8.77 -3.53 3.13
C ASP A 97 7.34 -4.01 3.42
N TYR A 98 6.88 -4.03 4.68
CA TYR A 98 5.50 -4.45 4.95
C TYR A 98 4.47 -3.34 4.74
N CYS A 99 4.68 -2.17 5.36
CA CYS A 99 3.67 -1.10 5.39
C CYS A 99 3.96 0.08 4.43
N PHE A 100 5.08 0.03 3.70
CA PHE A 100 5.51 1.05 2.74
C PHE A 100 5.73 2.46 3.32
N LEU A 101 5.82 2.59 4.65
CA LEU A 101 6.17 3.85 5.32
C LEU A 101 7.69 4.05 5.35
N PHE A 102 8.14 5.25 4.99
CA PHE A 102 9.52 5.69 5.23
C PHE A 102 9.71 5.95 6.73
N SER A 103 10.74 5.33 7.32
CA SER A 103 11.03 5.54 8.74
C SER A 103 12.52 5.37 9.05
N HIS A 104 13.09 6.30 9.82
CA HIS A 104 14.44 6.16 10.36
C HIS A 104 14.58 4.99 11.36
N LYS A 105 13.45 4.39 11.78
CA LYS A 105 13.40 3.20 12.65
C LYS A 105 13.41 1.90 11.86
N CYS A 106 13.48 1.96 10.54
CA CYS A 106 13.59 0.77 9.73
C CYS A 106 14.89 0.04 10.03
N PHE A 107 14.79 -1.27 10.26
CA PHE A 107 15.94 -2.15 10.45
C PHE A 107 15.94 -3.25 9.38
N PRO A 108 17.12 -3.70 8.93
CA PRO A 108 17.21 -4.73 7.90
C PRO A 108 16.87 -6.12 8.47
N CYS A 109 16.46 -7.03 7.60
CA CYS A 109 16.27 -8.43 7.94
C CYS A 109 17.58 -9.02 8.50
N PRO A 110 17.61 -9.58 9.72
CA PRO A 110 18.85 -10.05 10.34
C PRO A 110 19.49 -11.24 9.62
N ARG A 111 18.75 -11.93 8.74
CA ARG A 111 19.25 -13.09 7.99
C ARG A 111 19.86 -12.72 6.64
N CYS A 112 19.25 -11.81 5.90
CA CYS A 112 19.64 -11.53 4.52
C CYS A 112 20.03 -10.07 4.26
N GLY A 113 19.72 -9.15 5.18
CA GLY A 113 19.98 -7.72 5.01
C GLY A 113 19.18 -7.02 3.91
N ARG A 114 18.31 -7.74 3.17
CA ARG A 114 17.68 -7.25 1.93
C ARG A 114 16.35 -6.54 2.10
N GLU A 115 15.58 -6.89 3.12
CA GLU A 115 14.29 -6.24 3.41
C GLU A 115 14.39 -5.40 4.67
N TRP A 116 13.61 -4.31 4.73
CA TRP A 116 13.62 -3.32 5.81
C TRP A 116 12.27 -3.27 6.53
N TYR A 117 12.27 -3.20 7.86
CA TYR A 117 11.04 -3.22 8.65
C TYR A 117 11.02 -2.11 9.69
N CYS A 118 9.93 -1.36 9.81
CA CYS A 118 9.80 -0.30 10.83
C CYS A 118 9.45 -0.84 12.23
N SER A 119 9.10 -2.12 12.35
CA SER A 119 8.77 -2.79 13.61
C SER A 119 8.89 -4.31 13.49
N ALA A 120 9.06 -4.99 14.63
CA ALA A 120 9.02 -6.45 14.70
C ALA A 120 7.67 -7.03 14.22
N ALA A 121 6.57 -6.28 14.36
CA ALA A 121 5.26 -6.69 13.84
C ALA A 121 5.25 -6.74 12.31
N CYS A 122 5.77 -5.70 11.65
CA CYS A 122 5.92 -5.65 10.19
C CYS A 122 6.78 -6.80 9.66
N GLN A 123 7.89 -7.10 10.35
CA GLN A 123 8.74 -8.24 10.01
C GLN A 123 7.99 -9.57 10.10
N ARG A 124 7.25 -9.82 11.19
CA ARG A 124 6.48 -11.06 11.36
C ARG A 124 5.38 -11.22 10.32
N LEU A 125 4.68 -10.13 9.98
CA LEU A 125 3.60 -10.15 9.00
C LEU A 125 4.12 -10.44 7.58
N ARG A 126 5.26 -9.85 7.20
CA ARG A 126 5.89 -10.12 5.89
C ARG A 126 6.66 -11.44 5.84
N HIS A 127 6.99 -12.04 6.98
CA HIS A 127 7.81 -13.26 7.08
C HIS A 127 7.34 -14.39 6.16
N ARG A 128 6.03 -14.65 6.06
CA ARG A 128 5.52 -15.76 5.22
C ARG A 128 5.89 -15.61 3.74
N CYS A 129 5.83 -14.39 3.21
CA CYS A 129 6.19 -14.09 1.82
C CYS A 129 7.70 -13.97 1.64
N HIS A 130 8.39 -13.45 2.65
CA HIS A 130 9.83 -13.24 2.63
C HIS A 130 10.64 -14.54 2.81
N ALA A 131 10.15 -15.49 3.61
CA ALA A 131 10.90 -16.66 4.06
C ALA A 131 11.42 -17.53 2.91
N SER A 132 10.65 -17.67 1.82
CA SER A 132 11.06 -18.44 0.64
C SER A 132 12.26 -17.84 -0.10
N ARG A 133 12.51 -16.54 0.05
CA ARG A 133 13.59 -15.78 -0.62
C ARG A 133 14.66 -15.29 0.36
N CYS A 134 14.46 -15.54 1.65
CA CYS A 134 15.34 -15.11 2.72
C CYS A 134 16.61 -15.97 2.72
N GLY A 135 17.77 -15.38 2.43
CA GLY A 135 19.06 -16.08 2.39
C GLY A 135 19.42 -16.69 1.03
N GLN A 136 18.51 -16.68 0.04
CA GLN A 136 18.86 -17.08 -1.32
C GLN A 136 19.87 -16.11 -1.94
N HIS A 137 20.97 -16.61 -2.49
CA HIS A 137 21.87 -15.83 -3.34
C HIS A 137 21.14 -15.62 -4.67
N TYR A 138 20.56 -14.43 -4.87
CA TYR A 138 20.08 -14.07 -6.19
C TYR A 138 21.30 -13.88 -7.09
N LEU A 139 21.34 -14.64 -8.19
CA LEU A 139 22.05 -14.21 -9.40
C LEU A 139 21.67 -12.76 -9.68
N PRO A 140 22.57 -11.92 -10.22
CA PRO A 140 22.37 -10.48 -10.32
C PRO A 140 21.25 -10.14 -11.31
N GLN A 141 20.00 -10.31 -10.89
CA GLN A 141 18.85 -9.64 -11.44
C GLN A 141 18.92 -8.22 -10.90
N THR A 142 19.55 -7.35 -11.71
CA THR A 142 19.37 -5.89 -11.74
C THR A 142 19.19 -5.26 -10.36
N ARG A 143 20.26 -4.66 -9.81
CA ARG A 143 20.26 -3.76 -8.64
C ARG A 143 18.89 -3.10 -8.46
N LEU A 144 18.04 -3.68 -7.62
CA LEU A 144 16.88 -2.97 -7.11
C LEU A 144 17.47 -1.91 -6.20
N GLN A 145 17.65 -0.72 -6.77
CA GLN A 145 18.00 0.49 -6.06
C GLN A 145 17.13 0.55 -4.79
N PRO A 146 17.71 0.89 -3.63
CA PRO A 146 16.90 1.25 -2.47
C PRO A 146 15.86 2.27 -2.93
N ARG A 147 14.57 2.00 -2.68
CA ARG A 147 13.53 3.00 -2.93
C ARG A 147 13.71 4.08 -1.88
N VAL A 148 14.49 5.10 -2.24
CA VAL A 148 14.75 6.29 -1.45
C VAL A 148 13.63 7.29 -1.68
N ALA A 149 13.05 7.85 -0.61
CA ALA A 149 12.26 9.07 -0.74
C ALA A 149 13.23 10.24 -0.96
N HIS A 150 13.02 10.99 -2.05
CA HIS A 150 13.64 12.28 -2.27
C HIS A 150 12.87 13.38 -1.52
#